data_AF-A0AAJ5QK61-F1
#
_entry.id   AF-A0AAJ5QK61-F1
#
_cell.length_a   1.000
_cell.length_b   1.000
_cell.length_c   1.000
_cell.angle_alpha   90.00
_cell.angle_beta   90.00
_cell.angle_gamma   90.00
#
_symmetry.space_group_name_H-M   'P 1'
#
loop_
_entity.id
_entity.type
_entity.pdbx_description
1 polymer ?
#
loop_
_entity_poly.entity_id
_entity_poly.type
_entity_poly.pdbx_seq_one_letter_code
_entity_poly.pdbx_strand_id
1 'polypeptide(L)'
;MMMIYGMLPFMRQTLPYNQMSHDSGWNWPSNNRVGKRAAVQFTGKSNEKISLSGELRPEITGGPVKALAFQLLADEGRAWPLIGGDGTIYGMYVIESFKTTHSDFYADGSARVIIFTLGLLRVDDSLVSMFGDLQKQGSELWTKAEAAAGKLSSGISSAVARVGGLSL
;
A
#
# COMPACT_ATOMS: atom_id res chain seq x y z
N MET A 1 -3.57 7.95 14.49
CA MET A 1 -3.28 7.18 13.25
C MET A 1 -3.35 5.70 13.61
N MET A 2 -4.02 4.85 12.84
CA MET A 2 -4.10 3.42 13.12
C MET A 2 -3.05 2.63 12.33
N MET A 3 -2.90 2.95 11.05
CA MET A 3 -1.96 2.33 10.13
C MET A 3 -1.81 3.22 8.88
N ILE A 4 -0.76 3.03 8.09
CA ILE A 4 -0.63 3.64 6.77
C ILE A 4 -0.20 2.60 5.75
N TYR A 5 -0.85 2.61 4.59
CA TYR A 5 -0.49 1.80 3.43
C TYR A 5 -0.02 2.74 2.31
N GLY A 6 1.27 2.77 2.06
CA GLY A 6 1.89 3.73 1.14
C GLY A 6 1.59 5.18 1.56
N MET A 7 0.70 5.84 0.82
CA MET A 7 0.26 7.22 1.09
C MET A 7 -1.17 7.29 1.70
N LEU A 8 -1.85 6.16 1.90
CA LEU A 8 -3.22 6.12 2.42
C LEU A 8 -3.24 5.81 3.93
N PRO A 9 -3.52 6.81 4.79
CA PRO A 9 -3.61 6.59 6.22
C PRO A 9 -4.98 6.02 6.61
N PHE A 10 -4.94 4.93 7.37
CA PHE A 10 -6.08 4.43 8.13
C PHE A 10 -6.22 5.26 9.42
N MET A 11 -7.29 6.04 9.49
CA MET A 11 -7.68 6.85 10.64
C MET A 11 -9.16 6.66 10.91
N ARG A 12 -9.62 6.96 12.13
CA ARG A 12 -11.06 6.92 12.44
C ARG A 12 -11.91 7.84 11.56
N GLN A 13 -11.31 8.92 11.08
CA GLN A 13 -11.94 9.89 10.17
C GLN A 13 -11.81 9.52 8.68
N THR A 14 -11.12 8.42 8.33
CA THR A 14 -10.86 8.04 6.93
C THR A 14 -11.29 6.63 6.59
N LEU A 15 -10.80 5.62 7.31
CA LEU A 15 -11.09 4.22 7.09
C LEU A 15 -10.71 3.47 8.38
N PRO A 16 -11.57 3.49 9.41
CA PRO A 16 -11.32 2.71 10.62
C PRO A 16 -11.44 1.22 10.28
N TYR A 17 -10.41 0.45 10.58
CA TYR A 17 -10.54 -1.00 10.68
C TYR A 17 -10.85 -1.36 12.14
N ASN A 18 -11.77 -2.31 12.32
CA ASN A 18 -12.15 -2.83 13.64
C ASN A 18 -11.34 -4.07 13.99
N GLN A 19 -10.93 -4.84 12.98
CA GLN A 19 -10.20 -6.07 13.13
C GLN A 19 -9.04 -6.15 12.13
N MET A 20 -7.90 -6.58 12.65
CA MET A 20 -6.72 -6.96 11.87
C MET A 20 -6.40 -8.42 12.17
N SER A 21 -6.34 -9.24 11.14
CA SER A 21 -5.89 -10.63 11.20
C SER A 21 -4.57 -10.72 10.44
N HIS A 22 -3.56 -11.31 11.06
CA HIS A 22 -2.24 -11.46 10.51
C HIS A 22 -1.87 -12.95 10.55
N ASP A 23 -1.80 -13.55 9.37
CA ASP A 23 -1.46 -14.95 9.16
C ASP A 23 -0.01 -15.06 8.68
N SER A 24 0.86 -15.60 9.53
CA SER A 24 2.25 -15.91 9.19
C SER A 24 2.46 -17.41 9.18
N GLY A 25 2.91 -17.96 8.05
CA GLY A 25 3.23 -19.38 7.92
C GLY A 25 4.75 -19.65 7.93
N TRP A 26 5.13 -20.86 8.32
CA TRP A 26 6.50 -21.35 8.25
C TRP A 26 6.54 -22.76 7.67
N ASN A 27 7.46 -23.00 6.73
CA ASN A 27 7.57 -24.30 6.05
C ASN A 27 8.57 -25.22 6.77
N TRP A 28 8.04 -26.33 7.28
CA TRP A 28 8.79 -27.39 7.97
C TRP A 28 8.60 -28.78 7.32
N PRO A 29 9.18 -29.04 6.14
CA PRO A 29 9.17 -30.37 5.55
C PRO A 29 9.77 -31.42 6.49
N SER A 30 9.06 -32.54 6.63
CA SER A 30 9.51 -33.68 7.44
C SER A 30 9.99 -34.82 6.56
N ASN A 31 11.09 -35.45 6.95
CA ASN A 31 11.68 -36.61 6.30
C ASN A 31 11.71 -37.79 7.28
N ASN A 32 11.00 -38.85 6.92
CA ASN A 32 10.88 -40.05 7.75
C ASN A 32 12.19 -40.85 7.72
N ARG A 33 12.60 -41.32 8.90
CA ARG A 33 13.79 -42.15 9.07
C ARG A 33 13.39 -43.48 9.69
N VAL A 34 13.94 -44.59 9.19
CA VAL A 34 13.62 -45.93 9.71
C VAL A 34 14.09 -46.03 11.17
N GLY A 35 13.17 -46.44 12.06
CA GLY A 35 13.44 -46.65 13.48
C GLY A 35 13.75 -45.39 14.30
N LYS A 36 13.57 -44.18 13.75
CA LYS A 36 13.82 -42.91 14.44
C LYS A 36 12.67 -41.93 14.19
N ARG A 37 12.58 -40.89 15.04
CA ARG A 37 11.66 -39.77 14.79
C ARG A 37 12.03 -39.06 13.48
N ALA A 38 11.01 -38.68 12.72
CA ALA A 38 11.15 -37.92 11.48
C ALA A 38 12.00 -36.67 11.71
N ALA A 39 12.96 -36.42 10.81
CA ALA A 39 13.73 -35.19 10.81
C ALA A 39 12.87 -34.08 10.21
N VAL A 40 12.90 -32.89 10.78
CA VAL A 40 12.24 -31.70 10.23
C VAL A 40 13.31 -30.70 9.80
N GLN A 41 13.13 -30.09 8.63
CA GLN A 41 14.03 -29.03 8.14
C GLN A 41 13.25 -27.74 7.99
N PHE A 42 13.81 -26.65 8.50
CA PHE A 42 13.27 -25.32 8.26
C PHE A 42 13.65 -24.89 6.84
N THR A 43 12.65 -24.75 5.96
CA THR A 43 12.86 -24.36 4.56
C THR A 43 12.58 -22.89 4.28
N GLY A 44 11.98 -22.18 5.24
CA GLY A 44 11.75 -20.75 5.15
C GLY A 44 10.40 -20.31 5.70
N LYS A 45 10.14 -19.01 5.61
CA LYS A 45 8.83 -18.42 5.86
C LYS A 45 7.91 -18.75 4.66
N SER A 46 6.65 -19.02 4.95
CA SER A 46 5.61 -19.15 3.94
C SER A 46 5.00 -17.77 3.64
N ASN A 47 4.02 -17.71 2.75
CA ASN A 47 3.30 -16.48 2.45
C ASN A 47 2.67 -15.89 3.72
N GLU A 48 2.80 -14.59 3.87
CA GLU A 48 2.23 -13.81 4.97
C GLU A 48 1.06 -12.99 4.43
N LYS A 49 -0.09 -13.13 5.08
CA LYS A 49 -1.32 -12.43 4.69
C LYS A 49 -1.82 -11.57 5.85
N ILE A 50 -2.22 -10.35 5.54
CA ILE A 50 -2.88 -9.46 6.49
C ILE A 50 -4.28 -9.16 5.95
N SER A 51 -5.30 -9.43 6.77
CA SER A 51 -6.69 -9.08 6.47
C SER A 51 -7.15 -7.99 7.40
N LEU A 52 -7.60 -6.87 6.82
CA LEU A 52 -8.16 -5.73 7.54
C LEU A 52 -9.66 -5.68 7.27
N SER A 53 -10.46 -5.63 8.33
CA SER A 53 -11.92 -5.52 8.23
C SER A 53 -12.43 -4.35 9.07
N GLY A 54 -13.35 -3.59 8.52
CA GLY A 54 -13.95 -2.44 9.20
C GLY A 54 -15.26 -1.98 8.59
N GLU A 55 -15.86 -1.01 9.26
CA GLU A 55 -17.12 -0.39 8.86
C GLU A 55 -16.88 1.10 8.64
N LEU A 56 -17.21 1.60 7.46
CA LEU A 56 -17.30 3.03 7.18
C LEU A 56 -18.76 3.46 7.32
N ARG A 57 -18.94 4.59 7.98
CA ARG A 57 -20.20 5.34 7.97
C ARG A 57 -19.95 6.64 7.22
N PRO A 58 -20.44 6.79 5.98
CA PRO A 58 -20.12 7.93 5.13
C PRO A 58 -20.32 9.30 5.80
N GLU A 59 -21.29 9.41 6.71
CA GLU A 59 -21.58 10.60 7.53
C GLU A 59 -20.41 11.05 8.42
N ILE A 60 -19.56 10.12 8.86
CA ILE A 60 -18.45 10.37 9.79
C ILE A 60 -17.10 10.22 9.08
N THR A 61 -17.02 9.33 8.10
CA THR A 61 -15.76 8.83 7.53
C THR A 61 -15.37 9.52 6.20
N GLY A 62 -16.29 10.30 5.61
CA GLY A 62 -16.00 11.14 4.44
C GLY A 62 -16.25 10.47 3.09
N GLY A 63 -17.33 9.69 2.99
CA GLY A 63 -17.83 9.17 1.71
C GLY A 63 -17.04 8.00 1.09
N PRO A 64 -17.55 7.43 -0.03
CA PRO A 64 -16.98 6.26 -0.70
C PRO A 64 -15.68 6.53 -1.47
N VAL A 65 -15.29 7.81 -1.63
CA VAL A 65 -14.12 8.24 -2.43
C VAL A 65 -12.82 7.60 -1.93
N LYS A 66 -12.71 7.34 -0.62
CA LYS A 66 -11.52 6.72 -0.02
C LYS A 66 -11.41 5.23 -0.34
N ALA A 67 -12.54 4.53 -0.50
CA ALA A 67 -12.55 3.13 -0.93
C ALA A 67 -12.07 2.99 -2.39
N LEU A 68 -12.42 3.97 -3.25
CA LEU A 68 -11.96 4.00 -4.64
C LEU A 68 -10.42 4.17 -4.75
N ALA A 69 -9.80 4.92 -3.83
CA ALA A 69 -8.35 5.09 -3.82
C ALA A 69 -7.60 3.76 -3.61
N PHE A 70 -8.15 2.84 -2.81
CA PHE A 70 -7.56 1.50 -2.63
C PHE A 70 -7.70 0.64 -3.89
N GLN A 71 -8.82 0.77 -4.63
CA GLN A 71 -8.98 0.10 -5.91
C GLN A 71 -7.96 0.62 -6.93
N LEU A 72 -7.77 1.94 -7.01
CA LEU A 72 -6.78 2.52 -7.91
C LEU A 72 -5.35 2.05 -7.58
N LEU A 73 -4.98 2.00 -6.30
CA LEU A 73 -3.67 1.46 -5.88
C LEU A 73 -3.54 -0.04 -6.15
N ALA A 74 -4.63 -0.80 -6.05
CA ALA A 74 -4.63 -2.20 -6.41
C ALA A 74 -4.41 -2.38 -7.92
N ASP A 75 -5.03 -1.53 -8.74
CA ASP A 75 -4.88 -1.54 -10.20
C ASP A 75 -3.46 -1.15 -10.66
N GLU A 76 -2.74 -0.33 -9.88
CA GLU A 76 -1.32 -0.04 -10.14
C GLU A 76 -0.43 -1.28 -9.98
N GLY A 77 -0.86 -2.29 -9.21
CA GLY A 77 -0.13 -3.55 -9.01
C GLY A 77 1.23 -3.39 -8.31
N ARG A 78 1.48 -2.26 -7.66
CA ARG A 78 2.76 -1.96 -6.98
C ARG A 78 2.68 -2.39 -5.52
N ALA A 79 3.80 -2.88 -5.00
CA ALA A 79 3.94 -3.14 -3.58
C ALA A 79 4.16 -1.83 -2.82
N TRP A 80 3.44 -1.64 -1.72
CA TRP A 80 3.52 -0.45 -0.89
C TRP A 80 3.90 -0.83 0.55
N PRO A 81 4.63 0.05 1.26
CA PRO A 81 4.98 -0.19 2.66
C PRO A 81 3.72 -0.14 3.53
N LEU A 82 3.59 -1.12 4.42
CA LEU A 82 2.58 -1.17 5.46
C LEU A 82 3.22 -0.87 6.81
N ILE A 83 2.78 0.20 7.45
CA ILE A 83 3.33 0.68 8.72
C ILE A 83 2.19 0.89 9.71
N GLY A 84 2.29 0.25 10.86
CA GLY A 84 1.35 0.42 11.97
C GLY A 84 1.45 1.79 12.61
N GLY A 85 0.34 2.29 13.14
CA GLY A 85 0.28 3.57 13.86
C GLY A 85 1.01 3.54 15.21
N ASP A 86 1.39 2.35 15.68
CA ASP A 86 2.28 2.07 16.80
C ASP A 86 3.77 2.17 16.44
N GLY A 87 4.10 2.32 15.15
CA GLY A 87 5.47 2.39 14.63
C GLY A 87 6.01 1.06 14.11
N THR A 88 5.22 -0.02 14.14
CA THR A 88 5.64 -1.33 13.64
C THR A 88 5.68 -1.32 12.10
N ILE A 89 6.83 -1.63 11.51
CA ILE A 89 6.97 -1.79 10.05
C ILE A 89 6.70 -3.26 9.68
N TYR A 90 5.59 -3.52 9.00
CA TYR A 90 5.21 -4.88 8.61
C TYR A 90 5.99 -5.36 7.38
N GLY A 91 6.23 -4.48 6.42
CA GLY A 91 6.94 -4.77 5.17
C GLY A 91 6.22 -4.20 3.95
N MET A 92 6.55 -4.71 2.76
CA MET A 92 5.87 -4.38 1.51
C MET A 92 4.73 -5.35 1.25
N TYR A 93 3.58 -4.77 0.97
CA TYR A 93 2.32 -5.48 0.76
C TYR A 93 1.69 -5.05 -0.56
N VAL A 94 1.11 -6.02 -1.26
CA VAL A 94 0.20 -5.78 -2.39
C VAL A 94 -1.23 -6.07 -1.96
N ILE A 95 -2.18 -5.40 -2.61
CA ILE A 95 -3.60 -5.66 -2.42
C ILE A 95 -3.96 -6.92 -3.21
N GLU A 96 -4.29 -8.00 -2.51
CA GLU A 96 -4.78 -9.25 -3.12
C GLU A 96 -6.28 -9.16 -3.41
N SER A 97 -7.03 -8.56 -2.48
CA SER A 97 -8.48 -8.41 -2.63
C SER A 97 -9.00 -7.19 -1.87
N PHE A 98 -9.99 -6.52 -2.45
CA PHE A 98 -10.72 -5.47 -1.77
C PHE A 98 -12.21 -5.70 -1.99
N LYS A 99 -12.93 -5.98 -0.91
CA LYS A 99 -14.38 -6.22 -0.91
C LYS A 99 -15.07 -5.12 -0.16
N THR A 100 -16.18 -4.63 -0.72
CA THR A 100 -17.02 -3.62 -0.09
C THR A 100 -18.48 -4.06 -0.15
N THR A 101 -19.12 -4.15 1.01
CA THR A 101 -20.53 -4.50 1.16
C THR A 101 -21.27 -3.26 1.62
N HIS A 102 -22.26 -2.83 0.85
CA HIS A 102 -23.08 -1.66 1.13
C HIS A 102 -24.43 -2.11 1.70
N SER A 103 -24.84 -1.52 2.82
CA SER A 103 -26.12 -1.80 3.49
C SER A 103 -26.78 -0.51 3.99
N ASP A 104 -28.07 -0.61 4.29
CA ASP A 104 -28.92 0.51 4.72
C ASP A 104 -28.88 1.70 3.76
N PHE A 105 -29.49 1.51 2.59
CA PHE A 105 -29.54 2.53 1.55
C PHE A 105 -30.56 3.64 1.89
N TYR A 106 -30.16 4.88 1.64
CA TYR A 106 -31.05 6.02 1.57
C TYR A 106 -31.94 5.96 0.33
N ALA A 107 -32.99 6.79 0.29
CA ALA A 107 -33.89 6.89 -0.87
C ALA A 107 -33.19 7.37 -2.15
N ASP A 108 -32.03 8.02 -2.01
CA ASP A 108 -31.16 8.45 -3.12
C ASP A 108 -30.20 7.35 -3.60
N GLY A 109 -30.22 6.16 -2.97
CA GLY A 109 -29.34 5.03 -3.28
C GLY A 109 -27.97 5.08 -2.63
N SER A 110 -27.67 6.08 -1.79
CA SER A 110 -26.43 6.13 -1.02
C SER A 110 -26.48 5.18 0.19
N ALA A 111 -25.42 4.42 0.46
CA ALA A 111 -25.38 3.49 1.58
C ALA A 111 -25.00 4.19 2.89
N ARG A 112 -25.72 3.91 3.98
CA ARG A 112 -25.38 4.39 5.34
C ARG A 112 -24.24 3.61 5.97
N VAL A 113 -24.16 2.32 5.64
CA VAL A 113 -23.18 1.40 6.22
C VAL A 113 -22.41 0.74 5.09
N ILE A 114 -21.09 0.84 5.16
CA ILE A 114 -20.19 0.26 4.17
C ILE A 114 -19.18 -0.60 4.91
N ILE A 115 -19.32 -1.93 4.82
CA ILE A 115 -18.36 -2.86 5.40
C ILE A 115 -17.28 -3.14 4.36
N PHE A 116 -16.01 -2.98 4.73
CA PHE A 116 -14.90 -3.32 3.85
C PHE A 116 -14.06 -4.46 4.42
N THR A 117 -13.52 -5.26 3.51
CA THR A 117 -12.52 -6.29 3.80
C THR A 117 -11.39 -6.13 2.80
N LEU A 118 -10.19 -5.85 3.29
CA LEU A 118 -8.97 -5.67 2.51
C LEU A 118 -8.02 -6.83 2.82
N GLY A 119 -7.70 -7.64 1.81
CA GLY A 119 -6.68 -8.67 1.86
C GLY A 119 -5.36 -8.16 1.29
N LEU A 120 -4.32 -8.19 2.11
CA LEU A 120 -2.97 -7.79 1.77
C LEU A 120 -2.06 -9.02 1.76
N LEU A 121 -1.24 -9.15 0.72
CA LEU A 121 -0.24 -10.20 0.59
C LEU A 121 1.16 -9.60 0.69
N ARG A 122 2.01 -10.17 1.54
CA ARG A 122 3.41 -9.77 1.66
C ARG A 122 4.20 -10.21 0.42
N VAL A 123 4.99 -9.30 -0.15
CA VAL A 123 5.78 -9.56 -1.37
C VAL A 123 7.29 -9.65 -1.11
N ASP A 124 7.77 -9.17 0.04
CA ASP A 124 9.22 -9.19 0.32
C ASP A 124 9.74 -10.56 0.71
N ASP A 125 10.87 -10.95 0.10
CA ASP A 125 11.70 -12.08 0.52
C ASP A 125 12.72 -11.68 1.63
N SER A 126 13.05 -10.37 1.78
CA SER A 126 13.81 -9.86 2.94
C SER A 126 13.74 -8.32 3.10
N LEU A 127 14.02 -7.81 4.32
CA LEU A 127 14.16 -6.35 4.57
C LEU A 127 15.20 -5.66 3.66
N VAL A 128 16.17 -6.40 3.12
CA VAL A 128 17.22 -5.86 2.24
C VAL A 128 16.69 -5.58 0.84
N SER A 129 15.76 -6.40 0.32
CA SER A 129 15.08 -6.09 -0.95
C SER A 129 14.20 -4.84 -0.80
N MET A 130 13.58 -4.68 0.37
CA MET A 130 12.79 -3.51 0.74
C MET A 130 13.58 -2.20 0.64
N PHE A 131 14.76 -2.12 1.25
CA PHE A 131 15.63 -0.93 1.16
C PHE A 131 16.10 -0.68 -0.27
N GLY A 132 16.41 -1.75 -1.02
CA GLY A 132 16.80 -1.65 -2.43
C GLY A 132 15.69 -1.05 -3.30
N ASP A 133 14.45 -1.50 -3.12
CA ASP A 133 13.31 -1.03 -3.91
C ASP A 133 12.85 0.38 -3.48
N LEU A 134 12.90 0.71 -2.19
CA LEU A 134 12.62 2.08 -1.71
C LEU A 134 13.67 3.08 -2.21
N GLN A 135 14.96 2.70 -2.22
CA GLN A 135 16.03 3.54 -2.76
C GLN A 135 15.88 3.74 -4.28
N LYS A 136 15.50 2.69 -5.02
CA LYS A 136 15.21 2.80 -6.46
C LYS A 136 14.01 3.70 -6.74
N GLN A 137 12.93 3.55 -5.98
CA GLN A 137 11.75 4.39 -6.13
C GLN A 137 12.04 5.86 -5.78
N GLY A 138 12.84 6.10 -4.74
CA GLY A 138 13.28 7.45 -4.36
C GLY A 138 14.19 8.10 -5.40
N SER A 139 15.15 7.35 -5.96
CA SER A 139 16.05 7.86 -7.00
C SER A 139 15.31 8.15 -8.30
N GLU A 140 14.37 7.30 -8.71
CA GLU A 140 13.54 7.52 -9.90
C GLU A 140 12.68 8.78 -9.79
N LEU A 141 12.11 9.05 -8.61
CA LEU A 141 11.35 10.28 -8.37
C LEU A 141 12.27 11.51 -8.38
N TRP A 142 13.46 11.41 -7.78
CA TRP A 142 14.44 12.49 -7.79
C TRP A 142 14.93 12.82 -9.20
N THR A 143 15.29 11.81 -9.99
CA THR A 143 15.71 11.99 -11.38
C THR A 143 14.59 12.57 -12.25
N LYS A 144 13.33 12.18 -12.03
CA LYS A 144 12.17 12.80 -12.71
C LYS A 144 11.98 14.27 -12.31
N ALA A 145 12.17 14.60 -11.02
CA ALA A 145 12.06 15.96 -10.53
C ALA A 145 13.20 16.86 -11.06
N GLU A 146 14.43 16.35 -11.10
CA GLU A 146 15.59 17.04 -11.66
C GLU A 146 15.43 17.28 -13.17
N ALA A 147 14.97 16.25 -13.91
CA ALA A 147 14.66 16.38 -15.32
C ALA A 147 13.55 17.41 -15.59
N ALA A 148 12.52 17.48 -14.73
CA ALA A 148 11.47 18.48 -14.82
C ALA A 148 11.98 19.89 -14.51
N ALA A 149 12.83 20.05 -13.49
CA ALA A 149 13.45 21.32 -13.13
C ALA A 149 14.40 21.83 -14.24
N GLY A 150 15.19 20.94 -14.85
CA GLY A 150 16.06 21.27 -15.99
C GLY A 150 15.30 21.67 -17.26
N LYS A 151 14.15 21.05 -17.52
CA LYS A 151 13.24 21.47 -18.61
C LYS A 151 12.60 22.83 -18.32
N LEU A 152 12.28 23.13 -17.06
CA LEU A 152 11.73 24.42 -16.67
C LEU A 152 12.79 25.54 -16.79
N SER A 153 14.01 25.30 -16.30
CA SER A 153 15.09 26.30 -16.38
C SER A 153 15.52 26.59 -17.82
N SER A 154 15.60 25.57 -18.67
CA SER A 154 15.85 25.75 -20.12
C SER A 154 14.68 26.44 -20.84
N GLY A 155 13.44 26.14 -20.44
CA GLY A 155 12.24 26.84 -20.92
C GLY A 155 12.22 28.32 -20.56
N ILE A 156 12.59 28.66 -19.31
CA ILE A 156 12.68 30.05 -18.84
C ILE A 156 13.88 30.76 -19.49
N SER A 157 15.05 30.10 -19.61
CA SER A 157 16.22 30.68 -20.27
C SER A 157 15.97 30.96 -21.75
N SER A 158 15.28 30.06 -22.47
CA SER A 158 14.91 30.28 -23.87
C SER A 158 13.83 31.35 -24.02
N ALA A 159 12.89 31.49 -23.07
CA ALA A 159 11.93 32.59 -23.04
C ALA A 159 12.62 33.94 -22.75
N VAL A 160 13.54 33.99 -21.78
CA VAL A 160 14.31 35.20 -21.44
C VAL A 160 15.25 35.60 -22.57
N ALA A 161 15.89 34.65 -23.26
CA ALA A 161 16.69 34.93 -24.45
C ALA A 161 15.86 35.49 -25.62
N ARG A 162 14.60 35.02 -25.77
CA ARG A 162 13.67 35.55 -26.78
C ARG A 162 13.11 36.93 -26.43
N VAL A 163 13.01 37.26 -25.14
CA VAL A 163 12.54 38.59 -24.67
C VAL A 163 13.70 39.61 -24.65
N GLY A 164 14.93 39.19 -24.37
CA GLY A 164 16.12 40.05 -24.38
C GLY A 164 16.67 40.37 -25.78
N GLY A 165 16.24 39.66 -26.82
CA GLY A 165 16.66 39.87 -28.21
C GLY A 165 15.84 40.91 -28.99
N LEU A 166 15.02 41.73 -28.32
CA LEU A 166 14.07 42.65 -28.97
C LEU A 166 14.31 44.14 -28.70
N SER A 167 15.51 44.55 -28.30
CA SER A 167 15.90 45.96 -28.26
C SER A 167 17.17 46.21 -29.08
N LEU A 168 17.04 47.15 -30.02
CA LEU A 168 18.07 47.87 -30.80
C LEU A 168 19.39 48.08 -30.05
#